data_AF-A0A6B1I614-F1
#
_entry.id   AF-A0A6B1I614-F1
#
_cell.length_a   1.000
_cell.length_b   1.000
_cell.length_c   1.000
_cell.angle_alpha   90.00
_cell.angle_beta   90.00
_cell.angle_gamma   90.00
#
_symmetry.space_group_name_H-M   'P 1'
#
loop_
_entity.id
_entity.type
_entity.pdbx_description
1 polymer ?
#
loop_
_entity_poly.entity_id
_entity_poly.type
_entity_poly.pdbx_seq_one_letter_code
_entity_poly.pdbx_strand_id
1 'polypeptide(L)' 'MTSKYKTDIVIDAGPYTKSVYESILVDNEYYDGPDSIDISYNDGSIKITVTAKRLAHMRAGIN' A
#
# COMPACT_ATOMS: atom_id res chain seq x y z
N MET A 1 -3.71 24.33 7.56
CA MET A 1 -3.69 23.46 6.35
C MET A 1 -3.38 22.05 6.81
N THR A 2 -4.25 21.09 6.53
CA THR A 2 -3.93 19.67 6.79
C THR A 2 -3.04 19.21 5.66
N SER A 3 -1.75 18.95 5.94
CA SER A 3 -0.83 18.39 4.95
C SER A 3 -1.39 17.05 4.46
N LYS A 4 -1.43 16.85 3.14
CA LYS A 4 -1.75 15.56 2.53
C LYS A 4 -0.44 14.91 2.11
N TYR A 5 -0.08 13.83 2.78
CA TYR A 5 1.06 13.01 2.41
C TYR A 5 0.55 11.87 1.54
N LYS A 6 1.29 11.56 0.47
CA LYS A 6 1.02 10.45 -0.43
C LYS A 6 2.33 9.75 -0.75
N THR A 7 2.33 8.43 -0.70
CA THR A 7 3.46 7.58 -1.09
C THR A 7 2.95 6.47 -2.00
N ASP A 8 3.60 6.30 -3.15
CA ASP A 8 3.36 5.20 -4.08
C ASP A 8 4.52 4.21 -3.95
N ILE A 9 4.22 2.96 -3.64
CA ILE A 9 5.17 1.84 -3.58
C ILE A 9 4.86 0.93 -4.77
N VAL A 10 5.89 0.58 -5.54
CA VAL A 10 5.79 -0.35 -6.68
C VAL A 10 6.64 -1.58 -6.39
N ILE A 11 6.03 -2.75 -6.51
CA ILE A 11 6.68 -4.04 -6.24
C ILE A 11 6.63 -4.89 -7.50
N ASP A 12 7.80 -5.34 -7.93
CA ASP A 12 7.98 -6.36 -8.96
C ASP A 12 8.77 -7.52 -8.35
N ALA A 13 8.13 -8.69 -8.27
CA ALA A 13 8.72 -9.94 -7.80
C ALA A 13 8.81 -10.98 -8.94
N GLY A 14 8.82 -10.52 -10.20
CA GLY A 14 8.88 -11.36 -11.39
C GLY A 14 7.71 -12.36 -11.46
N PRO A 15 7.99 -13.67 -11.66
CA PRO A 15 6.94 -14.69 -11.77
C PRO A 15 6.02 -14.80 -10.53
N TYR A 16 6.47 -14.32 -9.38
CA TYR A 16 5.76 -14.44 -8.11
C TYR A 16 4.91 -13.21 -7.76
N THR A 17 4.94 -12.14 -8.57
CA THR A 17 4.27 -10.88 -8.21
C THR A 17 2.78 -11.07 -7.92
N LYS A 18 2.09 -11.91 -8.69
CA LYS A 18 0.67 -12.20 -8.44
C LYS A 18 0.43 -12.91 -7.10
N SER A 19 1.26 -13.89 -6.75
CA SER A 19 1.13 -14.60 -5.47
C SER A 19 1.46 -13.70 -4.28
N VAL A 20 2.43 -12.79 -4.42
CA VAL A 20 2.73 -11.77 -3.40
C VAL A 20 1.54 -10.83 -3.23
N TYR A 21 0.91 -10.38 -4.31
CA TYR A 21 -0.29 -9.54 -4.27
C TYR A 21 -1.45 -10.24 -3.54
N GLU A 22 -1.74 -11.49 -3.87
CA GLU A 22 -2.80 -12.27 -3.22
C GLU A 22 -2.52 -12.43 -1.72
N SER A 23 -1.27 -12.66 -1.32
CA SER A 23 -0.88 -12.72 0.09
C SER A 23 -1.10 -11.39 0.80
N ILE A 24 -0.72 -10.26 0.18
CA ILE A 24 -0.91 -8.92 0.75
C ILE A 24 -2.41 -8.61 0.94
N LEU A 25 -3.27 -8.99 -0.01
CA LEU A 25 -4.70 -8.72 0.10
C LEU A 25 -5.35 -9.44 1.29
N VAL A 26 -4.95 -10.69 1.55
CA VAL A 26 -5.45 -11.47 2.70
C VAL A 26 -5.09 -10.79 4.01
N ASP A 27 -3.85 -10.31 4.15
CA ASP A 27 -3.41 -9.61 5.36
C ASP A 27 -4.08 -8.25 5.51
N ASN A 28 -4.30 -7.53 4.40
CA ASN A 28 -4.89 -6.19 4.41
C ASN A 28 -6.40 -6.19 4.69
N GLU A 29 -7.13 -7.28 4.43
CA GLU A 29 -8.57 -7.39 4.74
C GLU A 29 -8.87 -7.15 6.23
N TYR A 30 -7.88 -7.40 7.10
CA TYR A 30 -8.00 -7.25 8.55
C TYR A 30 -7.22 -6.05 9.10
N TYR A 31 -6.64 -5.21 8.25
CA TYR A 31 -5.77 -4.11 8.68
C TYR A 31 -6.53 -2.80 8.89
N ASP A 32 -6.61 -2.35 10.15
CA ASP A 32 -7.19 -1.06 10.53
C ASP A 32 -6.12 0.05 10.50
N GLY A 33 -5.65 0.32 9.29
CA GLY A 33 -4.46 1.11 8.97
C GLY A 33 -4.62 2.63 8.95
N PRO A 34 -3.68 3.36 8.32
CA PRO A 34 -3.71 4.82 8.21
C PRO A 34 -4.95 5.32 7.45
N ASP A 35 -5.09 6.64 7.32
CA ASP A 35 -6.28 7.30 6.76
C ASP A 35 -6.78 6.67 5.43
N SER A 36 -5.90 6.17 4.55
CA SER A 36 -6.26 5.35 3.39
C SER A 36 -5.06 4.58 2.83
N ILE A 37 -5.28 3.31 2.47
CA ILE A 37 -4.38 2.47 1.65
C ILE A 37 -5.18 1.95 0.45
N ASP A 38 -4.62 2.06 -0.75
CA ASP A 38 -5.15 1.48 -1.97
C ASP A 38 -4.11 0.52 -2.58
N ILE A 39 -4.51 -0.71 -2.88
CA ILE A 39 -3.63 -1.77 -3.36
C ILE A 39 -4.20 -2.29 -4.68
N SER A 40 -3.37 -2.31 -5.73
CA SER A 40 -3.76 -2.80 -7.05
C SER A 40 -2.65 -3.63 -7.68
N TYR A 41 -3.04 -4.53 -8.58
CA TYR A 41 -2.12 -5.31 -9.41
C TYR A 41 -2.36 -4.98 -10.88
N ASN A 42 -1.42 -4.29 -11.50
CA ASN A 42 -1.50 -3.82 -12.88
C ASN A 42 -0.17 -4.05 -13.60
N ASP A 43 -0.23 -4.46 -14.88
CA ASP A 43 0.92 -4.60 -15.76
C ASP A 43 2.08 -5.45 -15.19
N GLY A 44 1.75 -6.49 -14.41
CA GLY A 44 2.74 -7.41 -13.82
C GLY A 44 3.41 -6.88 -12.55
N SER A 45 2.96 -5.74 -12.01
CA SER A 45 3.48 -5.11 -10.80
C SER A 45 2.36 -4.87 -9.77
N ILE A 46 2.74 -4.82 -8.49
CA ILE A 46 1.85 -4.37 -7.41
C ILE A 46 2.07 -2.89 -7.20
N LYS A 47 0.99 -2.12 -7.14
CA LYS A 47 1.01 -0.72 -6.74
C LYS A 47 0.25 -0.55 -5.43
N ILE A 48 0.94 -0.02 -4.42
CA ILE A 48 0.37 0.35 -3.12
C ILE A 48 0.43 1.87 -2.99
N THR A 49 -0.70 2.51 -2.74
CA THR A 49 -0.80 3.95 -2.49
C THR A 49 -1.22 4.18 -1.05
N VAL A 50 -0.32 4.74 -0.24
CA VAL A 50 -0.62 5.13 1.15
C VAL A 50 -0.91 6.63 1.15
N THR A 51 -2.04 7.04 1.75
CA THR A 51 -2.41 8.45 1.92
C THR A 51 -2.66 8.75 3.40
N ALA A 52 -2.10 9.87 3.88
CA ALA A 52 -2.24 10.27 5.28
C ALA A 52 -2.30 11.79 5.48
N LYS A 53 -2.98 12.23 6.54
CA LYS A 53 -3.05 13.64 6.97
C LYS A 53 -1.89 14.06 7.88
N ARG A 54 -1.14 13.08 8.40
CA ARG A 54 -0.02 13.27 9.33
C ARG A 54 1.17 12.41 8.90
N LEU A 55 2.38 12.94 9.00
CA LEU A 55 3.61 12.21 8.64
C LEU A 55 3.79 10.93 9.48
N ALA A 56 3.39 10.96 10.75
CA ALA A 56 3.44 9.78 11.62
C ALA A 56 2.52 8.65 11.13
N HIS A 57 1.33 8.98 10.62
CA HIS A 57 0.41 7.99 10.04
C HIS A 57 0.95 7.46 8.72
N MET A 58 1.57 8.32 7.89
CA MET A 58 2.27 7.87 6.68
C MET A 58 3.35 6.84 7.01
N ARG A 59 4.23 7.15 7.97
CA ARG A 59 5.27 6.21 8.41
C ARG A 59 4.68 4.90 8.92
N ALA A 60 3.59 4.95 9.68
CA ALA A 60 2.93 3.76 10.21
C ALA A 60 2.24 2.92 9.13
N GLY A 61 1.81 3.53 8.02
CA GLY A 61 1.22 2.80 6.89
C GLY A 61 2.21 2.25 5.88
N ILE A 62 3.41 2.82 5.81
CA ILE A 62 4.52 2.28 5.00
C ILE A 62 5.16 1.09 5.72
N ASN A 63 5.30 1.20 7.04
CA ASN A 63 5.82 0.14 7.90
C ASN A 63 4.83 -1.01 8.03
#